data_AF-N1ZUA2-F1
#
_entry.id   AF-N1ZUA2-F1
#
_cell.length_a   1.000
_cell.length_b   1.000
_cell.length_c   1.000
_cell.angle_alpha   90.00
_cell.angle_beta   90.00
_cell.angle_gamma   90.00
#
_symmetry.space_group_name_H-M   'P 1'
#
loop_
_entity.id
_entity.type
_entity.pdbx_description
1 polymer ?
#
loop_
_entity_poly.entity_id
_entity_poly.type
_entity_poly.pdbx_seq_one_letter_code
_entity_poly.pdbx_strand_id
1 'polypeptide(L)'
;MLKFMKGFLKENRKIAVANFILTILLVLMFQHIMGQRREYIDTSREPDKTENSITIEGENVFLQQVVCEKDTIDGIMVLGEMETGIVGTVSVQVFEESGKLLAQATQQLRTDGDYTMIQFGESISGCTGKKLELVLCSYSGEAIELKSGICEGVLDNEGVNACIKLVYQTLDVRLYKISVYLCGGILWLALSVCLVILQKKNGKPEYLFAFLYFFLGILYMFINPLYAIPDEAAHFERIYGISEGYFISEGPDGGIGTGSRLPENLLYGNRGASMKIMDIFDGKDVKLSDKKVFMDYWASALYSPFTYTAQVLGVMVGKLFSSKIFFIAYCGRFAAWMAAGCILFLAIRYIPFGKHILVAVSLLPMNLHEAISLAGDTFTFAVSVAFFHLYCICGIRRKIQWV
;
A
#
# COMPACT_ATOMS: atom_id res chain seq x y z
N MET A 1 37.79 21.85 -6.26
CA MET A 1 36.47 21.29 -6.66
C MET A 1 36.20 21.42 -8.17
N LEU A 2 36.26 22.62 -8.78
CA LEU A 2 35.99 22.83 -10.22
C LEU A 2 36.94 22.10 -11.20
N LYS A 3 38.26 22.04 -10.93
CA LYS A 3 39.21 21.27 -11.77
C LYS A 3 38.95 19.76 -11.73
N PHE A 4 38.52 19.25 -10.57
CA PHE A 4 38.15 17.84 -10.39
C PHE A 4 36.84 17.51 -11.14
N MET A 5 35.82 18.38 -11.05
CA MET A 5 34.58 18.26 -11.83
C MET A 5 34.82 18.31 -13.35
N LYS A 6 35.69 19.21 -13.83
CA LYS A 6 36.00 19.33 -15.27
C LYS A 6 36.75 18.12 -15.82
N GLY A 7 37.70 17.55 -15.06
CA GLY A 7 38.35 16.29 -15.43
C GLY A 7 37.38 15.11 -15.43
N PHE A 8 36.52 15.05 -14.42
CA PHE A 8 35.51 14.01 -14.23
C PHE A 8 34.46 13.96 -15.35
N LEU A 9 33.92 15.12 -15.75
CA LEU A 9 32.93 15.23 -16.83
C LEU A 9 33.49 14.85 -18.22
N LYS A 10 34.81 15.04 -18.42
CA LYS A 10 35.46 14.76 -19.71
C LYS A 10 35.68 13.26 -19.92
N GLU A 11 36.01 12.53 -18.86
CA GLU A 11 36.28 11.09 -18.89
C GLU A 11 34.99 10.24 -18.91
N ASN A 12 33.93 10.69 -18.19
CA ASN A 12 32.66 9.96 -18.06
C ASN A 12 31.49 10.62 -18.80
N ARG A 13 31.76 11.35 -19.88
CA ARG A 13 30.78 12.20 -20.58
C ARG A 13 29.48 11.48 -20.94
N LYS A 14 29.55 10.22 -21.40
CA LYS A 14 28.35 9.43 -21.77
C LYS A 14 27.46 9.11 -20.56
N ILE A 15 28.07 8.73 -19.43
CA ILE A 15 27.36 8.40 -18.18
C ILE A 15 26.75 9.66 -17.59
N ALA A 16 27.49 10.77 -17.59
CA ALA A 16 27.00 12.05 -17.09
C ALA A 16 25.81 12.56 -17.94
N VAL A 17 25.88 12.42 -19.26
CA VAL A 17 24.78 12.78 -20.16
C VAL A 17 23.56 11.88 -19.92
N ALA A 18 23.75 10.55 -19.79
CA ALA A 18 22.66 9.62 -19.50
C ALA A 18 21.97 9.93 -18.15
N ASN A 19 22.74 10.17 -17.09
CA ASN A 19 22.20 10.57 -15.79
C ASN A 19 21.45 11.91 -15.86
N PHE A 20 21.96 12.88 -16.64
CA PHE A 20 21.28 14.16 -16.82
C PHE A 20 19.93 14.00 -17.53
N ILE A 21 19.88 13.21 -18.61
CA ILE A 21 18.64 12.89 -19.32
C ILE A 21 17.65 12.17 -18.39
N LEU A 22 18.12 11.17 -17.64
CA LEU A 22 17.29 10.42 -16.70
C LEU A 22 16.73 11.35 -15.61
N THR A 23 17.54 12.28 -15.10
CA THR A 23 17.09 13.28 -14.11
C THR A 23 15.96 14.14 -14.67
N ILE A 24 16.09 14.61 -15.92
CA ILE A 24 15.04 15.41 -16.57
C ILE A 24 13.75 14.58 -16.72
N LEU A 25 13.85 13.34 -17.20
CA LEU A 25 12.67 12.46 -17.35
C LEU A 25 11.98 12.21 -16.01
N LEU A 26 12.77 11.99 -14.95
CA LEU A 26 12.25 11.73 -13.61
C LEU A 26 11.53 12.97 -13.05
N VAL A 27 12.10 14.17 -13.24
CA VAL A 27 11.42 15.43 -12.89
C VAL A 27 10.13 15.61 -13.69
N LEU A 28 10.14 15.39 -15.00
CA LEU A 28 8.94 15.51 -15.84
C LEU A 28 7.84 14.52 -15.43
N MET A 29 8.21 13.27 -15.15
CA MET A 29 7.29 12.24 -14.67
C MET A 29 6.68 12.63 -13.32
N PHE A 30 7.50 13.09 -12.36
CA PHE A 30 6.99 13.56 -11.07
C PHE A 30 6.09 14.79 -11.21
N GLN A 31 6.43 15.73 -12.09
CA GLN A 31 5.58 16.89 -12.38
C GLN A 31 4.24 16.48 -12.98
N HIS A 32 4.22 15.46 -13.85
CA HIS A 32 2.98 14.93 -14.40
C HIS A 32 2.12 14.29 -13.30
N ILE A 33 2.69 13.39 -12.49
CA ILE A 33 1.98 12.67 -11.41
C ILE A 33 1.48 13.63 -10.32
N MET A 34 2.36 14.49 -9.80
CA MET A 34 2.02 15.42 -8.71
C MET A 34 1.27 16.66 -9.22
N GLY A 35 1.36 16.99 -10.50
CA GLY A 35 0.60 18.07 -11.14
C GLY A 35 -0.90 17.80 -11.16
N GLN A 36 -1.29 16.52 -11.27
CA GLN A 36 -2.70 16.09 -11.29
C GLN A 36 -3.38 16.19 -9.92
N ARG A 37 -2.65 16.06 -8.80
CA ARG A 37 -3.24 16.05 -7.45
C ARG A 37 -3.22 17.44 -6.81
N ARG A 38 -4.37 18.07 -6.61
CA ARG A 38 -4.45 19.42 -5.97
C ARG A 38 -4.58 19.35 -4.45
N GLU A 39 -5.29 18.35 -3.93
CA GLU A 39 -5.59 18.17 -2.51
C GLU A 39 -5.26 16.74 -2.07
N TYR A 40 -4.81 16.59 -0.82
CA TYR A 40 -4.69 15.30 -0.17
C TYR A 40 -5.82 15.18 0.84
N ILE A 41 -6.63 14.14 0.69
CA ILE A 41 -7.84 13.91 1.47
C ILE A 41 -7.62 12.66 2.32
N ASP A 42 -7.71 12.82 3.65
CA ASP A 42 -7.76 11.68 4.55
C ASP A 42 -9.20 11.20 4.74
N THR A 43 -9.46 9.94 4.42
CA THR A 43 -10.82 9.39 4.35
C THR A 43 -10.97 8.16 5.22
N SER A 44 -12.15 7.98 5.81
CA SER A 44 -12.55 6.73 6.44
C SER A 44 -12.70 5.59 5.42
N ARG A 45 -12.86 4.37 5.94
CA ARG A 45 -13.46 3.28 5.17
C ARG A 45 -14.92 3.58 4.88
N GLU A 46 -15.46 2.86 3.92
CA GLU A 46 -16.91 2.76 3.76
C GLU A 46 -17.48 1.97 4.95
N PRO A 47 -18.59 2.42 5.56
CA PRO A 47 -19.18 1.76 6.72
C PRO A 47 -19.79 0.41 6.37
N ASP A 48 -19.60 -0.58 7.25
CA ASP A 48 -20.07 -1.95 7.07
C ASP A 48 -21.62 -2.04 7.10
N LYS A 49 -22.19 -3.02 6.38
CA LYS A 49 -23.67 -3.21 6.29
C LYS A 49 -24.35 -3.41 7.66
N THR A 50 -23.63 -3.89 8.67
CA THR A 50 -24.16 -4.26 9.99
C THR A 50 -24.20 -3.13 11.00
N GLU A 51 -23.64 -1.96 10.69
CA GLU A 51 -23.59 -0.83 11.64
C GLU A 51 -24.83 0.08 11.59
N ASN A 52 -25.83 -0.25 10.76
CA ASN A 52 -26.92 0.67 10.42
C ASN A 52 -28.31 0.19 10.84
N SER A 53 -29.10 1.11 11.41
CA SER A 53 -30.57 1.09 11.37
C SER A 53 -31.04 2.23 10.48
N ILE A 54 -31.69 1.90 9.35
CA ILE A 54 -32.29 2.88 8.45
C ILE A 54 -33.74 3.08 8.88
N THR A 55 -34.15 4.33 9.09
CA THR A 55 -35.58 4.70 9.15
C THR A 55 -35.79 5.78 8.08
N ILE A 56 -36.65 5.49 7.11
CA ILE A 56 -36.97 6.41 6.01
C ILE A 56 -38.21 7.22 6.42
N GLU A 57 -38.09 8.55 6.45
CA GLU A 57 -39.22 9.48 6.48
C GLU A 57 -39.25 10.31 5.19
N GLY A 58 -39.59 9.67 4.05
CA GLY A 58 -39.92 10.34 2.77
C GLY A 58 -38.97 10.06 1.59
N GLU A 59 -39.44 10.35 0.37
CA GLU A 59 -38.81 9.98 -0.93
C GLU A 59 -37.41 10.58 -1.21
N ASN A 60 -36.96 11.60 -0.45
CA ASN A 60 -35.74 12.38 -0.75
C ASN A 60 -34.77 12.54 0.44
N VAL A 61 -34.94 11.78 1.53
CA VAL A 61 -34.14 11.90 2.76
C VAL A 61 -33.51 10.56 3.11
N PHE A 62 -32.18 10.49 3.12
CA PHE A 62 -31.43 9.29 3.48
C PHE A 62 -30.76 9.47 4.82
N LEU A 63 -30.91 8.47 5.71
CA LEU A 63 -30.37 8.50 7.06
C LEU A 63 -29.39 7.33 7.26
N GLN A 64 -28.16 7.63 7.67
CA GLN A 64 -27.09 6.66 7.83
C GLN A 64 -26.27 6.93 9.09
N GLN A 65 -26.05 5.90 9.90
CA GLN A 65 -25.18 6.02 11.06
C GLN A 65 -23.74 5.70 10.66
N VAL A 66 -22.78 6.44 11.22
CA VAL A 66 -21.36 6.23 10.98
C VAL A 66 -20.59 6.39 12.28
N VAL A 67 -19.62 5.51 12.52
CA VAL A 67 -18.70 5.63 13.65
C VAL A 67 -17.49 6.43 13.22
N CYS A 68 -17.16 7.49 13.95
CA CYS A 68 -16.01 8.30 13.64
C CYS A 68 -14.72 7.67 14.22
N GLU A 69 -13.75 7.37 13.37
CA GLU A 69 -12.49 6.73 13.77
C GLU A 69 -11.46 7.74 14.31
N LYS A 70 -11.56 9.02 13.91
CA LYS A 70 -10.63 10.10 14.28
C LYS A 70 -11.33 11.24 14.99
N ASP A 71 -10.56 12.18 15.52
CA ASP A 71 -11.11 13.24 16.37
C ASP A 71 -11.76 14.39 15.59
N THR A 72 -11.28 14.64 14.37
CA THR A 72 -11.71 15.75 13.54
C THR A 72 -12.37 15.29 12.24
N ILE A 73 -13.45 15.95 11.82
CA ILE A 73 -14.09 15.75 10.53
C ILE A 73 -14.15 17.09 9.78
N ASP A 74 -13.55 17.14 8.60
CA ASP A 74 -13.55 18.30 7.70
C ASP A 74 -14.69 18.25 6.67
N GLY A 75 -15.25 17.07 6.42
CA GLY A 75 -16.29 16.90 5.41
C GLY A 75 -16.70 15.45 5.20
N ILE A 76 -17.47 15.21 4.16
CA ILE A 76 -17.97 13.90 3.75
C ILE A 76 -17.83 13.76 2.24
N MET A 77 -17.42 12.59 1.77
CA MET A 77 -17.46 12.24 0.36
C MET A 77 -18.65 11.32 0.11
N VAL A 78 -19.47 11.67 -0.88
CA VAL A 78 -20.66 10.92 -1.29
C VAL A 78 -20.50 10.48 -2.74
N LEU A 79 -20.71 9.20 -3.00
CA LEU A 79 -20.72 8.67 -4.36
C LEU A 79 -22.15 8.69 -4.92
N GLY A 80 -22.34 9.40 -6.03
CA GLY A 80 -23.62 9.48 -6.71
C GLY A 80 -23.44 9.66 -8.21
N GLU A 81 -24.46 9.27 -8.96
CA GLU A 81 -24.56 9.45 -10.40
C GLU A 81 -25.80 10.30 -10.70
N MET A 82 -25.72 11.09 -11.76
CA MET A 82 -26.81 11.95 -12.20
C MET A 82 -27.14 11.60 -13.64
N GLU A 83 -28.42 11.68 -14.01
CA GLU A 83 -28.80 11.64 -15.41
C GLU A 83 -28.13 12.79 -16.19
N THR A 84 -27.68 12.49 -17.40
CA THR A 84 -26.92 13.43 -18.22
C THR A 84 -27.71 14.71 -18.49
N GLY A 85 -27.20 15.86 -18.02
CA GLY A 85 -27.79 17.18 -18.27
C GLY A 85 -28.51 17.80 -17.07
N ILE A 86 -28.57 17.12 -15.93
CA ILE A 86 -29.21 17.57 -14.69
C ILE A 86 -28.16 18.04 -13.67
N VAL A 87 -28.48 19.09 -12.89
CA VAL A 87 -27.61 19.62 -11.82
C VAL A 87 -28.24 19.32 -10.45
N GLY A 88 -27.93 18.14 -9.91
CA GLY A 88 -28.36 17.73 -8.58
C GLY A 88 -27.55 18.39 -7.46
N THR A 89 -28.23 18.87 -6.43
CA THR A 89 -27.60 19.37 -5.19
C THR A 89 -27.91 18.44 -4.04
N VAL A 90 -26.87 18.03 -3.31
CA VAL A 90 -26.99 17.21 -2.11
C VAL A 90 -26.63 18.07 -0.90
N SER A 91 -27.52 18.07 0.09
CA SER A 91 -27.26 18.65 1.39
C SER A 91 -27.03 17.55 2.41
N VAL A 92 -26.01 17.73 3.23
CA VAL A 92 -25.64 16.79 4.29
C VAL A 92 -25.73 17.51 5.61
N GLN A 93 -26.46 16.93 6.54
CA GLN A 93 -26.53 17.33 7.94
C GLN A 93 -25.96 16.22 8.80
N VAL A 94 -25.12 16.59 9.77
CA VAL A 94 -24.49 15.65 10.71
C VAL A 94 -25.04 15.92 12.10
N PHE A 95 -25.60 14.90 12.73
CA PHE A 95 -26.13 14.95 14.08
C PHE A 95 -25.33 14.04 15.03
N GLU A 96 -25.22 14.46 16.29
CA GLU A 96 -24.81 13.59 17.40
C GLU A 96 -25.98 12.70 17.85
N GLU A 97 -25.74 11.54 18.47
CA GLU A 97 -26.81 10.67 19.02
C GLU A 97 -27.80 11.40 19.94
N SER A 98 -27.38 12.51 20.55
CA SER A 98 -28.26 13.36 21.36
C SER A 98 -29.23 14.24 20.55
N GLY A 99 -29.23 14.13 19.21
CA GLY A 99 -30.01 14.96 18.28
C GLY A 99 -29.43 16.36 18.04
N LYS A 100 -28.18 16.62 18.46
CA LYS A 100 -27.53 17.93 18.28
C LYS A 100 -26.94 18.03 16.88
N LEU A 101 -27.32 19.05 16.10
CA LEU A 101 -26.70 19.36 14.81
C LEU A 101 -25.25 19.81 15.02
N LEU A 102 -24.31 19.13 14.35
CA LEU A 102 -22.88 19.40 14.41
C LEU A 102 -22.39 20.19 13.19
N ALA A 103 -22.84 19.84 12.00
CA ALA A 103 -22.50 20.55 10.77
C ALA A 103 -23.59 20.38 9.70
N GLN A 104 -23.64 21.33 8.78
CA GLN A 104 -24.44 21.25 7.56
C GLN A 104 -23.64 21.81 6.40
N ALA A 105 -23.68 21.14 5.25
CA ALA A 105 -23.11 21.62 4.00
C ALA A 105 -23.95 21.18 2.81
N THR A 106 -23.91 21.97 1.74
CA THR A 106 -24.63 21.67 0.49
C THR A 106 -23.67 21.83 -0.67
N GLN A 107 -23.61 20.83 -1.55
CA GLN A 107 -22.70 20.82 -2.68
C GLN A 107 -23.38 20.24 -3.92
N GLN A 108 -22.99 20.72 -5.10
CA GLN A 108 -23.38 20.11 -6.37
C GLN A 108 -22.62 18.79 -6.58
N LEU A 109 -23.34 17.74 -6.97
CA LEU A 109 -22.75 16.47 -7.34
C LEU A 109 -21.89 16.60 -8.60
N ARG A 110 -20.82 15.81 -8.66
CA ARG A 110 -20.02 15.68 -9.89
C ARG A 110 -20.77 14.85 -10.93
N THR A 111 -20.55 15.20 -12.19
CA THR A 111 -21.16 14.54 -13.36
C THR A 111 -20.39 13.30 -13.84
N ASP A 112 -19.26 12.95 -13.19
CA ASP A 112 -18.35 11.87 -13.60
C ASP A 112 -18.62 10.53 -12.89
N GLY A 113 -19.64 10.48 -12.01
CA GLY A 113 -19.99 9.28 -11.25
C GLY A 113 -18.95 8.89 -10.19
N ASP A 114 -18.03 9.81 -9.85
CA ASP A 114 -17.02 9.66 -8.80
C ASP A 114 -17.47 10.35 -7.49
N TYR A 115 -16.71 10.14 -6.42
CA TYR A 115 -16.98 10.73 -5.12
C TYR A 115 -17.01 12.27 -5.18
N THR A 116 -18.12 12.86 -4.75
CA THR A 116 -18.26 14.30 -4.55
C THR A 116 -17.90 14.65 -3.11
N MET A 117 -16.93 15.56 -2.95
CA MET A 117 -16.53 16.07 -1.66
C MET A 117 -17.45 17.19 -1.19
N ILE A 118 -18.04 17.03 -0.02
CA ILE A 118 -18.89 17.99 0.66
C ILE A 118 -18.14 18.46 1.90
N GLN A 119 -17.51 19.63 1.81
CA GLN A 119 -16.70 20.19 2.88
C GLN A 119 -17.56 21.00 3.86
N PHE A 120 -17.35 20.81 5.15
CA PHE A 120 -18.00 21.61 6.19
C PHE A 120 -17.31 22.97 6.34
N GLY A 121 -18.08 24.00 6.68
CA GLY A 121 -17.53 25.35 6.90
C GLY A 121 -16.61 25.43 8.13
N GLU A 122 -16.89 24.62 9.16
CA GLU A 122 -16.05 24.45 10.35
C GLU A 122 -15.83 22.95 10.59
N SER A 123 -14.60 22.55 10.95
CA SER A 123 -14.28 21.16 11.27
C SER A 123 -14.94 20.75 12.59
N ILE A 124 -15.60 19.58 12.59
CA ILE A 124 -16.20 19.01 13.79
C ILE A 124 -15.08 18.36 14.61
N SER A 125 -14.99 18.65 15.92
CA SER A 125 -13.95 18.11 16.82
C SER A 125 -14.57 17.30 17.99
N GLY A 126 -13.79 16.39 18.58
CA GLY A 126 -14.26 15.54 19.69
C GLY A 126 -15.13 14.36 19.23
N CYS A 127 -14.88 13.82 18.03
CA CYS A 127 -15.71 12.80 17.41
C CYS A 127 -15.22 11.37 17.62
N THR A 128 -14.01 11.15 18.15
CA THR A 128 -13.40 9.81 18.21
C THR A 128 -14.29 8.79 18.92
N GLY A 129 -14.69 7.72 18.23
CA GLY A 129 -15.53 6.65 18.76
C GLY A 129 -17.02 7.01 18.93
N LYS A 130 -17.43 8.23 18.56
CA LYS A 130 -18.83 8.63 18.58
C LYS A 130 -19.57 8.11 17.35
N LYS A 131 -20.82 7.74 17.55
CA LYS A 131 -21.78 7.48 16.47
C LYS A 131 -22.38 8.80 16.03
N LEU A 132 -22.33 9.04 14.73
CA LEU A 132 -22.88 10.21 14.08
C LEU A 132 -24.01 9.76 13.16
N GLU A 133 -25.05 10.56 13.11
CA GLU A 133 -26.20 10.34 12.25
C GLU A 133 -26.12 11.32 11.07
N LEU A 134 -25.95 10.79 9.87
CA LEU A 134 -25.87 11.54 8.63
C LEU A 134 -27.25 11.58 7.98
N VAL A 135 -27.75 12.78 7.74
CA VAL A 135 -29.00 13.03 7.00
C VAL A 135 -28.64 13.68 5.68
N LEU A 136 -28.89 12.97 4.58
CA LEU A 136 -28.68 13.46 3.23
C LEU A 136 -30.04 13.83 2.61
N CYS A 137 -30.15 15.08 2.16
CA CYS A 137 -31.35 15.60 1.49
C CYS A 137 -31.03 16.00 0.06
N SER A 138 -31.81 15.53 -0.89
CA SER A 138 -31.85 16.10 -2.25
C SER A 138 -32.90 17.20 -2.31
N TYR A 139 -32.50 18.43 -2.67
CA TYR A 139 -33.42 19.57 -2.77
C TYR A 139 -34.00 19.77 -4.17
N SER A 140 -33.41 19.16 -5.20
CA SER A 140 -33.97 19.14 -6.54
C SER A 140 -34.85 17.90 -6.65
N GLY A 141 -36.14 18.07 -6.99
CA GLY A 141 -37.04 16.96 -7.36
C GLY A 141 -36.67 16.28 -8.68
N GLU A 142 -35.37 16.16 -8.95
CA GLU A 142 -34.75 15.54 -10.11
C GLU A 142 -34.02 14.28 -9.61
N ALA A 143 -34.03 13.21 -10.41
CA ALA A 143 -33.53 11.89 -10.01
C ALA A 143 -32.02 11.93 -9.73
N ILE A 144 -31.66 12.01 -8.44
CA ILE A 144 -30.28 11.81 -7.97
C ILE A 144 -30.15 10.36 -7.54
N GLU A 145 -29.29 9.60 -8.21
CA GLU A 145 -29.03 8.21 -7.86
C GLU A 145 -27.76 8.12 -7.01
N LEU A 146 -27.93 7.89 -5.70
CA LEU A 146 -26.82 7.57 -4.82
C LEU A 146 -26.40 6.10 -5.02
N LYS A 147 -25.10 5.81 -5.04
CA LYS A 147 -24.61 4.43 -5.21
C LYS A 147 -24.55 3.72 -3.85
N SER A 148 -24.97 2.45 -3.84
CA SER A 148 -24.89 1.60 -2.65
C SER A 148 -23.62 0.75 -2.62
N GLY A 149 -23.26 0.24 -1.43
CA GLY A 149 -21.99 -0.45 -1.09
C GLY A 149 -21.60 -1.70 -1.89
N ILE A 150 -22.30 -2.03 -2.97
CA ILE A 150 -21.80 -2.90 -4.03
C ILE A 150 -21.94 -2.05 -5.31
N CYS A 151 -20.84 -1.51 -5.80
CA CYS A 151 -20.80 -0.74 -7.05
C CYS A 151 -21.64 -1.47 -8.11
N GLU A 152 -22.65 -0.79 -8.68
CA GLU A 152 -23.69 -1.26 -9.63
C GLU A 152 -25.11 -1.48 -9.09
N GLY A 153 -25.52 -0.82 -8.00
CA GLY A 153 -26.93 -0.72 -7.62
C GLY A 153 -27.43 0.73 -7.60
N VAL A 154 -28.48 1.02 -8.38
CA VAL A 154 -29.35 2.20 -8.20
C VAL A 154 -30.01 2.06 -6.83
N LEU A 155 -29.98 3.12 -6.01
CA LEU A 155 -30.77 3.14 -4.77
C LEU A 155 -32.25 3.27 -5.12
N ASP A 156 -32.87 2.13 -5.43
CA ASP A 156 -34.31 1.95 -5.31
C ASP A 156 -34.55 0.99 -4.14
N ASN A 157 -34.76 1.56 -2.94
CA ASN A 157 -35.53 0.92 -1.88
C ASN A 157 -35.12 -0.49 -1.39
N GLU A 158 -33.82 -0.81 -1.28
CA GLU A 158 -33.35 -2.15 -0.83
C GLU A 158 -32.58 -2.20 0.50
N GLY A 159 -32.62 -1.14 1.33
CA GLY A 159 -31.99 -1.19 2.67
C GLY A 159 -30.46 -1.36 2.64
N VAL A 160 -29.79 -0.83 1.61
CA VAL A 160 -28.34 -0.89 1.42
C VAL A 160 -27.70 0.47 1.73
N ASN A 161 -26.55 0.45 2.43
CA ASN A 161 -25.78 1.65 2.78
C ASN A 161 -25.40 2.47 1.54
N ALA A 162 -25.48 3.80 1.65
CA ALA A 162 -24.89 4.68 0.65
C ALA A 162 -23.35 4.63 0.77
N CYS A 163 -22.67 4.71 -0.37
CA CYS A 163 -21.22 4.79 -0.47
C CYS A 163 -20.73 6.15 0.04
N ILE A 164 -20.45 6.21 1.34
CA ILE A 164 -20.03 7.42 2.05
C ILE A 164 -18.67 7.20 2.71
N LYS A 165 -17.80 8.21 2.61
CA LYS A 165 -16.53 8.27 3.34
C LYS A 165 -16.47 9.56 4.15
N LEU A 166 -16.13 9.47 5.44
CA LEU A 166 -15.82 10.64 6.24
C LEU A 166 -14.47 11.21 5.82
N VAL A 167 -14.38 12.53 5.70
CA VAL A 167 -13.12 13.24 5.45
C VAL A 167 -12.60 13.77 6.76
N TYR A 168 -11.48 13.23 7.24
CA TYR A 168 -10.90 13.62 8.52
C TYR A 168 -9.96 14.82 8.42
N GLN A 169 -9.22 14.92 7.31
CA GLN A 169 -8.29 16.01 7.09
C GLN A 169 -8.09 16.32 5.61
N THR A 170 -8.08 17.61 5.30
CA THR A 170 -7.69 18.15 4.00
C THR A 170 -6.35 18.89 4.11
N LEU A 171 -5.36 18.47 3.33
CA LEU A 171 -4.02 19.07 3.35
C LEU A 171 -3.75 19.81 2.03
N ASP A 172 -3.44 21.11 2.10
CA ASP A 172 -2.95 21.88 0.94
C ASP A 172 -1.58 21.32 0.54
N VAL A 173 -1.57 20.65 -0.62
CA VAL A 173 -0.42 19.89 -1.10
C VAL A 173 0.66 20.82 -1.68
N ARG A 174 0.48 22.14 -1.76
CA ARG A 174 1.49 23.04 -2.35
C ARG A 174 2.81 23.04 -1.58
N LEU A 175 2.77 23.24 -0.27
CA LEU A 175 3.98 23.22 0.57
C LEU A 175 4.57 21.81 0.63
N TYR A 176 3.71 20.80 0.73
CA TYR A 176 4.11 19.40 0.68
C TYR A 176 4.84 19.04 -0.62
N LYS A 177 4.31 19.45 -1.78
CA LYS A 177 4.94 19.26 -3.11
C LYS A 177 6.35 19.80 -3.13
N ILE A 178 6.55 21.05 -2.68
CA ILE A 178 7.88 21.68 -2.67
C ILE A 178 8.85 20.86 -1.81
N SER A 179 8.42 20.42 -0.62
CA SER A 179 9.25 19.59 0.24
C SER A 179 9.61 18.24 -0.39
N VAL A 180 8.66 17.56 -1.04
CA VAL A 180 8.88 16.29 -1.74
C VAL A 180 9.86 16.47 -2.90
N TYR A 181 9.72 17.54 -3.70
CA TYR A 181 10.66 17.83 -4.78
C TYR A 181 12.07 18.10 -4.27
N LEU A 182 12.20 18.86 -3.19
CA LEU A 182 13.51 19.24 -2.65
C LEU A 182 14.21 18.02 -2.02
N CYS A 183 13.50 17.28 -1.16
CA CYS A 183 14.03 16.06 -0.54
C CYS A 183 14.34 14.98 -1.59
N GLY A 184 13.43 14.74 -2.54
CA GLY A 184 13.63 13.77 -3.62
C GLY A 184 14.80 14.15 -4.54
N GLY A 185 14.95 15.45 -4.86
CA GLY A 185 16.07 15.96 -5.65
C GLY A 185 17.42 15.79 -4.95
N ILE A 186 17.50 16.11 -3.65
CA ILE A 186 18.72 15.89 -2.85
C ILE A 186 19.06 14.39 -2.80
N LEU A 187 18.07 13.54 -2.55
CA LEU A 187 18.25 12.09 -2.49
C LEU A 187 18.77 11.54 -3.82
N TRP A 188 18.19 11.98 -4.94
CA TRP A 188 18.61 11.60 -6.28
C TRP A 188 20.04 12.05 -6.61
N LEU A 189 20.41 13.27 -6.24
CA LEU A 189 21.77 13.78 -6.42
C LEU A 189 22.78 12.97 -5.59
N ALA A 190 22.46 12.68 -4.33
CA ALA A 190 23.30 11.84 -3.48
C ALA A 190 23.47 10.43 -4.06
N LEU A 191 22.39 9.82 -4.54
CA LEU A 191 22.41 8.51 -5.19
C LEU A 191 23.27 8.53 -6.45
N SER A 192 23.11 9.56 -7.28
CA SER A 192 23.88 9.74 -8.53
C SER A 192 25.38 9.88 -8.26
N VAL A 193 25.77 10.64 -7.24
CA VAL A 193 27.17 10.79 -6.82
C VAL A 193 27.71 9.45 -6.30
N CYS A 194 26.94 8.72 -5.49
CA CYS A 194 27.36 7.42 -4.98
C CYS A 194 27.59 6.41 -6.11
N LEU A 195 26.65 6.34 -7.07
CA LEU A 195 26.76 5.47 -8.25
C LEU A 195 28.01 5.76 -9.07
N VAL A 196 28.31 7.04 -9.28
CA VAL A 196 29.53 7.51 -9.95
C VAL A 196 30.79 7.04 -9.22
N ILE A 197 30.82 7.16 -7.88
CA ILE A 197 31.98 6.75 -7.07
C ILE A 197 32.17 5.23 -7.16
N LEU A 198 31.08 4.46 -7.07
CA LEU A 198 31.11 3.00 -7.18
C LEU A 198 31.59 2.55 -8.57
N GLN A 199 31.15 3.20 -9.64
CA GLN A 199 31.60 2.90 -11.00
C GLN A 199 33.08 3.24 -11.21
N LYS A 200 33.55 4.39 -10.72
CA LYS A 200 34.96 4.80 -10.86
C LYS A 200 35.93 3.85 -10.15
N LYS A 201 35.50 3.25 -9.04
CA LYS A 201 36.31 2.28 -8.29
C LYS A 201 36.33 0.87 -8.92
N ASN A 202 35.85 0.68 -10.15
CA ASN A 202 35.61 -0.63 -10.75
C ASN A 202 34.80 -1.55 -9.81
N GLY A 203 33.78 -0.98 -9.17
CA GLY A 203 32.92 -1.71 -8.24
C GLY A 203 32.34 -2.94 -8.93
N LYS A 204 32.53 -4.11 -8.33
CA LYS A 204 31.98 -5.35 -8.88
C LYS A 204 30.44 -5.25 -8.91
N PRO A 205 29.76 -5.78 -9.95
CA PRO A 205 28.31 -5.64 -10.10
C PRO A 205 27.51 -6.08 -8.88
N GLU A 206 27.98 -7.09 -8.14
CA GLU A 206 27.34 -7.56 -6.91
C GLU A 206 27.27 -6.48 -5.81
N TYR A 207 28.29 -5.63 -5.65
CA TYR A 207 28.28 -4.56 -4.64
C TYR A 207 27.42 -3.39 -5.08
N LEU A 208 27.35 -3.11 -6.39
CA LEU A 208 26.42 -2.14 -6.94
C LEU A 208 24.98 -2.57 -6.68
N PHE A 209 24.68 -3.85 -6.92
CA PHE A 209 23.37 -4.43 -6.59
C PHE A 209 23.07 -4.31 -5.10
N ALA A 210 23.98 -4.75 -4.22
CA ALA A 210 23.75 -4.68 -2.77
C ALA A 210 23.43 -3.24 -2.33
N PHE A 211 24.23 -2.27 -2.75
CA PHE A 211 24.00 -0.86 -2.42
C PHE A 211 22.62 -0.38 -2.87
N LEU A 212 22.26 -0.63 -4.15
CA LEU A 212 20.97 -0.21 -4.69
C LEU A 212 19.79 -0.94 -4.06
N TYR A 213 19.87 -2.27 -3.92
CA TYR A 213 18.83 -3.10 -3.33
C TYR A 213 18.55 -2.71 -1.89
N PHE A 214 19.59 -2.51 -1.08
CA PHE A 214 19.42 -2.13 0.33
C PHE A 214 18.89 -0.69 0.46
N PHE A 215 19.44 0.24 -0.32
CA PHE A 215 19.00 1.64 -0.27
C PHE A 215 17.55 1.81 -0.75
N LEU A 216 17.23 1.24 -1.92
CA LEU A 216 15.88 1.32 -2.48
C LEU A 216 14.89 0.50 -1.66
N GLY A 217 15.28 -0.67 -1.15
CA GLY A 217 14.42 -1.48 -0.29
C GLY A 217 14.01 -0.75 0.99
N ILE A 218 14.94 -0.07 1.66
CA ILE A 218 14.61 0.76 2.83
C ILE A 218 13.61 1.86 2.44
N LEU A 219 13.87 2.57 1.34
CA LEU A 219 12.99 3.63 0.86
C LEU A 219 11.57 3.09 0.56
N TYR A 220 11.48 1.96 -0.14
CA TYR A 220 10.21 1.30 -0.45
C TYR A 220 9.49 0.87 0.82
N MET A 221 10.21 0.34 1.83
CA MET A 221 9.62 -0.15 3.07
C MET A 221 9.00 0.97 3.92
N PHE A 222 9.55 2.19 3.83
CA PHE A 222 8.97 3.38 4.45
C PHE A 222 7.80 3.98 3.66
N ILE A 223 7.88 3.97 2.33
CA ILE A 223 6.86 4.58 1.47
C ILE A 223 5.61 3.71 1.37
N ASN A 224 5.76 2.38 1.34
CA ASN A 224 4.65 1.45 1.13
C ASN A 224 4.18 0.87 2.47
N PRO A 225 3.01 1.30 2.97
CA PRO A 225 2.47 0.79 4.22
C PRO A 225 2.14 -0.70 4.13
N LEU A 226 1.98 -1.34 5.29
CA LEU A 226 1.51 -2.73 5.35
C LEU A 226 0.14 -2.86 4.70
N TYR A 227 -0.06 -3.94 3.93
CA TYR A 227 -1.26 -4.29 3.15
C TYR A 227 -1.53 -3.44 1.89
N ALA A 228 -0.73 -2.41 1.61
CA ALA A 228 -0.85 -1.66 0.35
C ALA A 228 -0.27 -2.40 -0.86
N ILE A 229 0.62 -3.37 -0.63
CA ILE A 229 1.23 -4.18 -1.69
C ILE A 229 0.22 -5.26 -2.11
N PRO A 230 0.09 -5.58 -3.41
CA PRO A 230 -0.87 -6.59 -3.87
C PRO A 230 -0.79 -7.90 -3.08
N ASP A 231 -1.96 -8.43 -2.72
CA ASP A 231 -2.16 -9.73 -2.06
C ASP A 231 -1.42 -9.95 -0.72
N GLU A 232 -0.81 -8.89 -0.17
CA GLU A 232 0.05 -9.00 1.01
C GLU A 232 -0.69 -9.47 2.27
N ALA A 233 -1.95 -9.07 2.42
CA ALA A 233 -2.79 -9.47 3.54
C ALA A 233 -3.01 -10.99 3.59
N ALA A 234 -3.39 -11.59 2.45
CA ALA A 234 -3.61 -13.04 2.34
C ALA A 234 -2.30 -13.83 2.56
N HIS A 235 -1.17 -13.27 2.14
CA HIS A 235 0.13 -13.84 2.45
C HIS A 235 0.49 -13.75 3.93
N PHE A 236 0.17 -12.64 4.59
CA PHE A 236 0.42 -12.50 6.03
C PHE A 236 -0.35 -13.52 6.85
N GLU A 237 -1.62 -13.78 6.53
CA GLU A 237 -2.43 -14.83 7.16
C GLU A 237 -1.78 -16.20 7.01
N ARG A 238 -1.35 -16.55 5.79
CA ARG A 238 -0.66 -17.82 5.50
C ARG A 238 0.64 -17.96 6.29
N ILE A 239 1.46 -16.92 6.31
CA ILE A 239 2.75 -16.89 7.04
C ILE A 239 2.51 -17.05 8.54
N TYR A 240 1.52 -16.32 9.07
CA TYR A 240 1.20 -16.41 10.49
C TYR A 240 0.70 -17.82 10.84
N GLY A 241 -0.16 -18.41 10.01
CA GLY A 241 -0.60 -19.80 10.15
C GLY A 241 0.56 -20.79 10.16
N ILE A 242 1.50 -20.69 9.21
CA ILE A 242 2.69 -21.55 9.19
C ILE A 242 3.55 -21.34 10.45
N SER A 243 3.65 -20.10 10.96
CA SER A 243 4.38 -19.79 12.21
C SER A 243 3.74 -20.41 13.47
N GLU A 244 2.46 -20.78 13.41
CA GLU A 244 1.71 -21.46 14.46
C GLU A 244 1.68 -22.98 14.26
N GLY A 245 2.28 -23.50 13.20
CA GLY A 245 2.34 -24.93 12.88
C GLY A 245 1.35 -25.41 11.81
N TYR A 246 0.55 -24.52 11.23
CA TYR A 246 -0.40 -24.86 10.14
C TYR A 246 0.30 -24.92 8.77
N PHE A 247 1.17 -25.92 8.59
CA PHE A 247 1.87 -26.15 7.31
C PHE A 247 0.89 -26.49 6.18
N ILE A 248 -0.14 -27.26 6.47
CA ILE A 248 -1.24 -27.55 5.55
C ILE A 248 -2.44 -26.71 6.00
N SER A 249 -3.06 -25.99 5.07
CA SER A 249 -4.25 -25.18 5.36
C SER A 249 -5.43 -26.07 5.76
N GLU A 250 -6.20 -25.59 6.72
CA GLU A 250 -7.36 -26.27 7.28
C GLU A 250 -8.66 -25.71 6.68
N GLY A 251 -9.71 -26.54 6.69
CA GLY A 251 -11.09 -26.12 6.45
C GLY A 251 -11.79 -25.71 7.76
N PRO A 252 -12.99 -25.11 7.67
CA PRO A 252 -13.75 -24.66 8.85
C PRO A 252 -13.94 -25.76 9.92
N ASP A 253 -14.10 -27.01 9.45
CA ASP A 253 -14.37 -28.19 10.27
C ASP A 253 -13.10 -28.95 10.72
N GLY A 254 -11.90 -28.44 10.43
CA GLY A 254 -10.63 -29.05 10.84
C GLY A 254 -10.06 -30.14 9.89
N GLY A 255 -10.57 -30.24 8.66
CA GLY A 255 -9.98 -31.02 7.57
C GLY A 255 -9.00 -30.21 6.72
N ILE A 256 -8.51 -30.74 5.59
CA ILE A 256 -7.73 -29.94 4.62
C ILE A 256 -8.65 -28.91 3.98
N GLY A 257 -8.20 -27.66 3.89
CA GLY A 257 -8.96 -26.57 3.29
C GLY A 257 -8.07 -25.41 2.90
N THR A 258 -8.60 -24.20 3.04
CA THR A 258 -8.03 -22.98 2.48
C THR A 258 -7.64 -21.93 3.54
N GLY A 259 -7.84 -22.23 4.83
CA GLY A 259 -7.66 -21.28 5.92
C GLY A 259 -6.94 -21.85 7.15
N SER A 260 -7.02 -21.14 8.27
CA SER A 260 -6.55 -21.59 9.59
C SER A 260 -7.21 -20.79 10.71
N ARG A 261 -7.12 -21.28 11.95
CA ARG A 261 -7.59 -20.54 13.13
C ARG A 261 -6.52 -19.55 13.60
N LEU A 262 -6.72 -18.28 13.31
CA LEU A 262 -5.77 -17.18 13.55
C LEU A 262 -6.39 -16.12 14.47
N PRO A 263 -5.58 -15.27 15.15
CA PRO A 263 -6.08 -14.17 15.97
C PRO A 263 -7.07 -13.28 15.21
N GLU A 264 -8.25 -13.01 15.78
CA GLU A 264 -9.36 -12.29 15.14
C GLU A 264 -8.97 -10.94 14.51
N ASN A 265 -8.01 -10.25 15.13
CA ASN A 265 -7.54 -8.95 14.67
C ASN A 265 -6.23 -9.01 13.87
N LEU A 266 -5.82 -10.16 13.33
CA LEU A 266 -4.54 -10.30 12.59
C LEU A 266 -4.40 -9.29 11.44
N LEU A 267 -5.50 -8.98 10.76
CA LEU A 267 -5.55 -7.98 9.68
C LEU A 267 -6.10 -6.62 10.15
N TYR A 268 -5.85 -6.26 11.41
CA TYR A 268 -6.29 -4.98 11.96
C TYR A 268 -5.93 -3.83 11.04
N GLY A 269 -6.91 -2.98 10.73
CA GLY A 269 -6.66 -1.79 9.95
C GLY A 269 -6.37 -2.04 8.47
N ASN A 270 -6.41 -3.28 7.95
CA ASN A 270 -6.24 -3.56 6.51
C ASN A 270 -7.29 -2.90 5.60
N ARG A 271 -6.84 -1.97 4.73
CA ARG A 271 -7.64 -1.26 3.70
C ARG A 271 -7.15 -1.56 2.28
N GLY A 272 -6.36 -2.62 2.10
CA GLY A 272 -5.71 -2.95 0.83
C GLY A 272 -4.92 -1.76 0.25
N ALA A 273 -5.11 -1.49 -1.04
CA ALA A 273 -4.44 -0.40 -1.75
C ALA A 273 -4.71 1.01 -1.18
N SER A 274 -5.75 1.18 -0.34
CA SER A 274 -6.05 2.47 0.32
C SER A 274 -5.28 2.70 1.63
N MET A 275 -4.47 1.72 2.08
CA MET A 275 -3.63 1.85 3.27
C MET A 275 -2.68 3.03 3.17
N LYS A 276 -2.56 3.79 4.27
CA LYS A 276 -1.65 4.92 4.42
C LYS A 276 -0.65 4.67 5.53
N ILE A 277 0.45 5.40 5.49
CA ILE A 277 1.48 5.36 6.54
C ILE A 277 0.90 5.75 7.90
N MET A 278 -0.04 6.71 7.94
CA MET A 278 -0.68 7.12 9.19
C MET A 278 -1.50 6.01 9.83
N ASP A 279 -2.17 5.15 9.03
CA ASP A 279 -2.93 4.01 9.55
C ASP A 279 -2.02 3.03 10.32
N ILE A 280 -0.77 2.88 9.88
CA ILE A 280 0.25 2.06 10.57
C ILE A 280 0.67 2.71 11.89
N PHE A 281 0.83 4.03 11.93
CA PHE A 281 1.19 4.75 13.15
C PHE A 281 0.06 4.75 14.18
N ASP A 282 -1.18 4.94 13.73
CA ASP A 282 -2.39 4.90 14.56
C ASP A 282 -2.57 3.49 15.16
N GLY A 283 -2.30 2.45 14.36
CA GLY A 283 -2.41 1.05 14.79
C GLY A 283 -1.17 0.46 15.48
N LYS A 284 -0.07 1.22 15.65
CA LYS A 284 1.24 0.67 16.06
C LYS A 284 1.23 -0.10 17.39
N ASP A 285 0.33 0.25 18.30
CA ASP A 285 0.24 -0.31 19.65
C ASP A 285 -0.78 -1.44 19.77
N VAL A 286 -1.51 -1.75 18.69
CA VAL A 286 -2.51 -2.83 18.66
C VAL A 286 -1.82 -4.18 18.79
N LYS A 287 -2.21 -4.92 19.83
CA LYS A 287 -1.72 -6.27 20.12
C LYS A 287 -2.65 -7.31 19.51
N LEU A 288 -2.08 -8.47 19.18
CA LEU A 288 -2.85 -9.63 18.75
C LEU A 288 -3.84 -10.07 19.83
N SER A 289 -5.04 -10.45 19.40
CA SER A 289 -6.10 -11.02 20.23
C SER A 289 -5.79 -12.48 20.57
N ASP A 290 -6.14 -12.89 21.80
CA ASP A 290 -6.06 -14.30 22.20
C ASP A 290 -7.17 -15.14 21.55
N LYS A 291 -8.27 -14.49 21.12
CA LYS A 291 -9.38 -15.16 20.46
C LYS A 291 -9.01 -15.48 19.01
N LYS A 292 -9.00 -16.78 18.69
CA LYS A 292 -8.76 -17.29 17.34
C LYS A 292 -10.08 -17.52 16.59
N VAL A 293 -10.15 -17.03 15.37
CA VAL A 293 -11.27 -17.26 14.43
C VAL A 293 -10.74 -17.92 13.16
N PHE A 294 -11.60 -18.62 12.43
CA PHE A 294 -11.23 -19.17 11.14
C PHE A 294 -11.08 -18.03 10.12
N MET A 295 -9.90 -17.92 9.52
CA MET A 295 -9.62 -16.99 8.42
C MET A 295 -9.31 -17.81 7.17
N ASP A 296 -10.01 -17.48 6.08
CA ASP A 296 -9.84 -18.13 4.78
C ASP A 296 -8.92 -17.32 3.88
N TYR A 297 -7.84 -17.94 3.41
CA TYR A 297 -6.82 -17.33 2.56
C TYR A 297 -6.55 -18.19 1.33
N TRP A 298 -7.62 -18.64 0.67
CA TRP A 298 -7.60 -19.58 -0.45
C TRP A 298 -6.53 -19.34 -1.52
N ALA A 299 -6.26 -18.09 -1.87
CA ALA A 299 -5.25 -17.75 -2.89
C ALA A 299 -3.83 -18.11 -2.45
N SER A 300 -3.47 -17.81 -1.19
CA SER A 300 -2.14 -18.08 -0.64
C SER A 300 -2.02 -19.50 -0.06
N ALA A 301 -3.12 -20.20 0.17
CA ALA A 301 -3.13 -21.59 0.62
C ALA A 301 -2.47 -22.57 -0.38
N LEU A 302 -2.56 -22.26 -1.68
CA LEU A 302 -1.97 -23.05 -2.77
C LEU A 302 -0.43 -22.97 -2.80
N TYR A 303 0.15 -21.97 -2.15
CA TYR A 303 1.59 -21.78 -2.12
C TYR A 303 2.25 -22.81 -1.19
N SER A 304 3.40 -23.31 -1.63
CA SER A 304 4.24 -24.17 -0.80
C SER A 304 4.65 -23.44 0.47
N PRO A 305 4.56 -24.06 1.67
CA PRO A 305 5.01 -23.45 2.92
C PRO A 305 6.48 -23.00 2.87
N PHE A 306 7.29 -23.68 2.05
CA PHE A 306 8.71 -23.37 1.89
C PHE A 306 8.97 -22.04 1.20
N THR A 307 8.01 -21.53 0.41
CA THR A 307 8.12 -20.21 -0.21
C THR A 307 8.14 -19.09 0.84
N TYR A 308 7.55 -19.34 2.01
CA TYR A 308 7.48 -18.38 3.11
C TYR A 308 8.57 -18.56 4.17
N THR A 309 9.58 -19.40 3.94
CA THR A 309 10.55 -19.78 4.98
C THR A 309 11.21 -18.55 5.63
N ALA A 310 11.64 -17.57 4.84
CA ALA A 310 12.27 -16.36 5.36
C ALA A 310 11.28 -15.49 6.16
N GLN A 311 10.08 -15.29 5.63
CA GLN A 311 8.99 -14.52 6.24
C GLN A 311 8.58 -15.14 7.58
N VAL A 312 8.39 -16.46 7.61
CA VAL A 312 8.00 -17.23 8.81
C VAL A 312 9.07 -17.11 9.88
N LEU A 313 10.35 -17.25 9.53
CA LEU A 313 11.45 -17.05 10.48
C LEU A 313 11.43 -15.62 11.06
N GLY A 314 11.21 -14.60 10.22
CA GLY A 314 11.07 -13.22 10.66
C GLY A 314 9.90 -13.02 11.62
N VAL A 315 8.73 -13.58 11.29
CA VAL A 315 7.52 -13.52 12.12
C VAL A 315 7.73 -14.25 13.45
N MET A 316 8.31 -15.45 13.45
CA MET A 316 8.63 -16.21 14.66
C MET A 316 9.55 -15.42 15.59
N VAL A 317 10.61 -14.83 15.04
CA VAL A 317 11.52 -13.97 15.81
C VAL A 317 10.80 -12.73 16.33
N GLY A 318 9.97 -12.07 15.50
CA GLY A 318 9.18 -10.91 15.90
C GLY A 318 8.25 -11.18 17.09
N LYS A 319 7.61 -12.36 17.10
CA LYS A 319 6.73 -12.81 18.19
C LYS A 319 7.46 -13.00 19.52
N LEU A 320 8.77 -13.23 19.52
CA LEU A 320 9.57 -13.32 20.76
C LEU A 320 9.76 -11.94 21.42
N PHE A 321 9.73 -10.85 20.65
CA PHE A 321 10.01 -9.51 21.15
C PHE A 321 8.74 -8.69 21.43
N SER A 322 7.64 -8.97 20.73
CA SER A 322 6.41 -8.17 20.84
C SER A 322 5.18 -8.97 20.39
N SER A 323 4.02 -8.64 20.97
CA SER A 323 2.71 -9.12 20.51
C SER A 323 1.97 -8.13 19.60
N LYS A 324 2.65 -7.03 19.20
CA LYS A 324 2.07 -6.00 18.31
C LYS A 324 2.03 -6.47 16.87
N ILE A 325 0.88 -6.32 16.21
CA ILE A 325 0.60 -6.87 14.87
C ILE A 325 1.60 -6.33 13.84
N PHE A 326 1.66 -4.99 13.70
CA PHE A 326 2.52 -4.35 12.72
C PHE A 326 4.00 -4.69 12.94
N PHE A 327 4.46 -4.71 14.20
CA PHE A 327 5.85 -5.07 14.50
C PHE A 327 6.20 -6.46 13.97
N ILE A 328 5.35 -7.46 14.25
CA ILE A 328 5.54 -8.84 13.79
C ILE A 328 5.55 -8.90 12.26
N ALA A 329 4.60 -8.23 11.60
CA ALA A 329 4.52 -8.20 10.14
C ALA A 329 5.77 -7.57 9.49
N TYR A 330 6.27 -6.44 10.03
CA TYR A 330 7.49 -5.79 9.55
C TYR A 330 8.74 -6.66 9.79
N CYS A 331 8.81 -7.44 10.87
CA CYS A 331 9.87 -8.43 11.04
C CYS A 331 9.86 -9.49 9.91
N GLY A 332 8.67 -9.93 9.50
CA GLY A 332 8.49 -10.80 8.34
C GLY A 332 8.98 -10.16 7.04
N ARG A 333 8.54 -8.92 6.73
CA ARG A 333 9.00 -8.15 5.56
C ARG A 333 10.53 -8.01 5.54
N PHE A 334 11.12 -7.63 6.68
CA PHE A 334 12.56 -7.45 6.80
C PHE A 334 13.33 -8.75 6.55
N ALA A 335 12.88 -9.87 7.11
CA ALA A 335 13.52 -11.17 6.91
C ALA A 335 13.42 -11.64 5.45
N ALA A 336 12.27 -11.45 4.80
CA ALA A 336 12.07 -11.78 3.39
C ALA A 336 13.01 -11.00 2.48
N TRP A 337 13.03 -9.68 2.66
CA TRP A 337 13.88 -8.75 1.93
C TRP A 337 15.37 -9.08 2.10
N MET A 338 15.81 -9.32 3.34
CA MET A 338 17.19 -9.71 3.62
C MET A 338 17.56 -11.05 2.95
N ALA A 339 16.71 -12.06 3.07
CA ALA A 339 16.96 -13.38 2.50
C ALA A 339 17.06 -13.33 0.96
N ALA A 340 16.08 -12.70 0.30
CA ALA A 340 16.08 -12.53 -1.15
C ALA A 340 17.30 -11.74 -1.63
N GLY A 341 17.63 -10.63 -0.96
CA GLY A 341 18.82 -9.82 -1.24
C GLY A 341 20.12 -10.62 -1.13
N CYS A 342 20.27 -11.44 -0.09
CA CYS A 342 21.45 -12.30 0.08
C CYS A 342 21.56 -13.36 -1.02
N ILE A 343 20.47 -14.04 -1.38
CA ILE A 343 20.47 -15.06 -2.43
C ILE A 343 20.83 -14.43 -3.78
N LEU A 344 20.21 -13.30 -4.13
CA LEU A 344 20.48 -12.57 -5.37
C LEU A 344 21.92 -12.05 -5.42
N PHE A 345 22.45 -11.52 -4.31
CA PHE A 345 23.83 -11.07 -4.22
C PHE A 345 24.81 -12.21 -4.50
N LEU A 346 24.60 -13.38 -3.88
CA LEU A 346 25.43 -14.56 -4.10
C LEU A 346 25.32 -15.04 -5.56
N ALA A 347 24.12 -15.10 -6.11
CA ALA A 347 23.91 -15.48 -7.51
C ALA A 347 24.66 -14.54 -8.47
N ILE A 348 24.56 -13.22 -8.27
CA ILE A 348 25.27 -12.22 -9.09
C ILE A 348 26.79 -12.32 -8.91
N ARG A 349 27.26 -12.59 -7.69
CA ARG A 349 28.69 -12.73 -7.40
C ARG A 349 29.30 -13.88 -8.18
N TYR A 350 28.63 -15.03 -8.20
CA TYR A 350 29.16 -16.27 -8.76
C TYR A 350 28.80 -16.50 -10.23
N ILE A 351 27.79 -15.83 -10.79
CA ILE A 351 27.40 -16.05 -12.19
C ILE A 351 28.55 -15.71 -13.15
N PRO A 352 28.89 -16.63 -14.08
CA PRO A 352 30.08 -16.50 -14.93
C PRO A 352 29.95 -15.39 -15.99
N PHE A 353 28.73 -15.10 -16.44
CA PHE A 353 28.45 -14.05 -17.43
C PHE A 353 27.10 -13.39 -17.13
N GLY A 354 26.81 -12.26 -17.78
CA GLY A 354 25.49 -11.62 -17.68
C GLY A 354 25.22 -10.90 -16.35
N LYS A 355 26.23 -10.66 -15.50
CA LYS A 355 26.09 -10.00 -14.19
C LYS A 355 25.25 -8.71 -14.25
N HIS A 356 25.56 -7.82 -15.19
CA HIS A 356 24.84 -6.55 -15.33
C HIS A 356 23.37 -6.72 -15.72
N ILE A 357 23.04 -7.73 -16.52
CA ILE A 357 21.66 -8.06 -16.88
C ILE A 357 20.92 -8.54 -15.64
N LEU A 358 21.54 -9.43 -14.86
CA LEU A 358 20.93 -9.96 -13.65
C LEU A 358 20.70 -8.86 -12.59
N VAL A 359 21.66 -7.94 -12.45
CA VAL A 359 21.51 -6.73 -11.61
C VAL A 359 20.31 -5.90 -12.09
N ALA A 360 20.20 -5.62 -13.40
CA ALA A 360 19.12 -4.81 -13.95
C ALA A 360 17.74 -5.45 -13.73
N VAL A 361 17.60 -6.76 -13.99
CA VAL A 361 16.35 -7.49 -13.78
C VAL A 361 15.98 -7.53 -12.29
N SER A 362 16.96 -7.76 -11.41
CA SER A 362 16.71 -7.83 -9.96
C SER A 362 16.31 -6.49 -9.35
N LEU A 363 16.67 -5.38 -9.99
CA LEU A 363 16.35 -4.01 -9.55
C LEU A 363 15.18 -3.39 -10.31
N LEU A 364 14.43 -4.18 -11.09
CA LEU A 364 13.19 -3.70 -11.68
C LEU A 364 12.24 -3.21 -10.57
N PRO A 365 11.49 -2.11 -10.79
CA PRO A 365 10.63 -1.52 -9.76
C PRO A 365 9.66 -2.53 -9.15
N MET A 366 9.06 -3.40 -9.97
CA MET A 366 8.13 -4.43 -9.50
C MET A 366 8.82 -5.44 -8.57
N ASN A 367 10.03 -5.88 -8.90
CA ASN A 367 10.79 -6.79 -8.04
C ASN A 367 11.19 -6.14 -6.72
N LEU A 368 11.52 -4.84 -6.71
CA LEU A 368 11.80 -4.11 -5.47
C LEU A 368 10.54 -3.88 -4.63
N HIS A 369 9.40 -3.63 -5.28
CA HIS A 369 8.11 -3.48 -4.62
C HIS A 369 7.68 -4.78 -3.94
N GLU A 370 7.78 -5.91 -4.62
CA GLU A 370 7.48 -7.21 -4.02
C GLU A 370 8.57 -7.71 -3.07
N ALA A 371 9.80 -7.20 -3.15
CA ALA A 371 10.88 -7.64 -2.26
C ALA A 371 10.67 -7.22 -0.81
N ILE A 372 9.93 -6.14 -0.59
CA ILE A 372 9.60 -5.61 0.73
C ILE A 372 8.22 -6.08 1.22
N SER A 373 7.55 -6.95 0.46
CA SER A 373 6.23 -7.47 0.78
C SER A 373 6.33 -8.77 1.57
N LEU A 374 5.20 -9.23 2.10
CA LEU A 374 5.07 -10.56 2.67
C LEU A 374 4.79 -11.63 1.60
N ALA A 375 4.71 -11.27 0.31
CA ALA A 375 4.50 -12.24 -0.75
C ALA A 375 5.68 -13.20 -0.91
N GLY A 376 5.38 -14.37 -1.48
CA GLY A 376 6.38 -15.42 -1.77
C GLY A 376 7.16 -15.19 -3.07
N ASP A 377 6.77 -14.20 -3.85
CA ASP A 377 7.15 -14.07 -5.26
C ASP A 377 8.62 -13.71 -5.42
N THR A 378 9.11 -12.73 -4.66
CA THR A 378 10.52 -12.34 -4.69
C THR A 378 11.44 -13.47 -4.23
N PHE A 379 11.02 -14.24 -3.22
CA PHE A 379 11.79 -15.38 -2.76
C PHE A 379 11.88 -16.46 -3.86
N THR A 380 10.75 -16.75 -4.52
CA THR A 380 10.68 -17.67 -5.66
C THR A 380 11.57 -17.20 -6.82
N PHE A 381 11.55 -15.90 -7.12
CA PHE A 381 12.42 -15.30 -8.12
C PHE A 381 13.90 -15.47 -7.75
N ALA A 382 14.28 -15.17 -6.50
CA ALA A 382 15.65 -15.27 -6.03
C ALA A 382 16.19 -16.72 -6.10
N VAL A 383 15.37 -17.69 -5.69
CA VAL A 383 15.72 -19.12 -5.79
C VAL A 383 15.82 -19.56 -7.25
N SER A 384 14.92 -19.11 -8.13
CA SER A 384 14.95 -19.43 -9.56
C SER A 384 16.24 -18.90 -10.21
N VAL A 385 16.64 -17.67 -9.87
CA VAL A 385 17.91 -17.07 -10.29
C VAL A 385 19.10 -17.86 -9.77
N ALA A 386 19.08 -18.29 -8.51
CA ALA A 386 20.15 -19.11 -7.92
C ALA A 386 20.27 -20.47 -8.62
N PHE A 387 19.15 -21.09 -8.99
CA PHE A 387 19.12 -22.34 -9.74
C PHE A 387 19.66 -22.16 -11.16
N PHE A 388 19.23 -21.11 -11.87
CA PHE A 388 19.75 -20.77 -13.19
C PHE A 388 21.26 -20.54 -13.15
N HIS A 389 21.73 -19.82 -12.14
CA HIS A 389 23.15 -19.62 -11.90
C HIS A 389 23.92 -20.95 -11.75
N LEU A 390 23.43 -21.87 -10.93
CA LEU A 390 24.04 -23.18 -10.73
C LEU A 390 24.12 -23.97 -12.05
N TYR A 391 23.06 -23.95 -12.85
CA TYR A 391 23.03 -24.55 -14.17
C TYR A 391 24.12 -23.98 -15.09
N CYS A 392 24.28 -22.65 -15.13
CA CYS A 392 25.34 -22.00 -15.91
C CYS A 392 26.75 -22.42 -15.48
N ILE A 393 27.01 -22.55 -14.16
CA ILE A 393 28.31 -23.06 -13.67
C ILE A 393 28.55 -24.49 -14.18
N CYS A 394 27.58 -25.38 -14.01
CA CYS A 394 27.71 -26.79 -14.39
C CYS A 394 27.94 -26.95 -15.90
N GLY A 395 27.24 -26.17 -16.73
CA GLY A 395 27.42 -26.17 -18.18
C GLY A 395 28.83 -25.75 -18.62
N ILE A 396 29.42 -24.74 -17.97
CA ILE A 396 30.79 -24.29 -18.26
C ILE A 396 31.82 -25.33 -17.80
N ARG A 397 31.65 -25.92 -16.61
CA ARG A 397 32.56 -26.98 -16.13
C ARG A 397 32.55 -28.19 -17.05
N ARG A 398 31.40 -28.58 -17.61
CA ARG A 398 31.35 -29.63 -18.64
C ARG A 398 32.15 -29.24 -19.88
N LYS A 399 32.00 -28.02 -20.43
CA LYS A 399 32.79 -27.60 -21.61
C LYS A 399 34.31 -27.65 -21.40
N ILE A 400 34.79 -27.50 -20.17
CA ILE A 400 36.23 -27.55 -19.84
C ILE A 400 36.75 -29.00 -19.70
N GLN A 401 35.88 -30.00 -19.48
CA GLN A 401 36.27 -31.40 -19.35
C GLN A 401 36.29 -32.19 -20.67
N TRP A 402 35.77 -31.63 -21.76
CA TRP A 402 35.73 -32.25 -23.09
C TRP A 402 36.77 -31.65 -24.07
N VAL A 403 37.68 -30.81 -23.58
CA VAL A 403 38.86 -30.28 -24.28
C VAL A 403 40.09 -30.79 -23.56
#